data_AF-A0A0Q6X8N5-F1
#
_entry.id   AF-A0A0Q6X8N5-F1
#
_cell.length_a   1.000
_cell.length_b   1.000
_cell.length_c   1.000
_cell.angle_alpha   90.00
_cell.angle_beta   90.00
_cell.angle_gamma   90.00
#
_symmetry.space_group_name_H-M   'P 1'
#
loop_
_entity.id
_entity.type
_entity.pdbx_description
1 polymer ?
#
loop_
_entity_poly.entity_id
_entity_poly.type
_entity_poly.pdbx_seq_one_letter_code
_entity_poly.pdbx_strand_id
1 'polypeptide(L)'
;MLPDNTDPAKLESEAIQTEINRLYTSGELRLQSTLGTPAHQDGRPPAPIPGVNQNWDLDMFRGFLQKERAVSPQFLGSNPVGYQNVLAQAKDVIGGAEGFSDKPYHGIYSKLRRKGDANVRPGEFKEGGENDEVSIAYGWNLSAHPESRSLFKSMFGMSDEDVTSVFNGQRGLTREQGDQLRDHAIMSFNKDVDRLLPGVQLRDHQRAALISLAYNMGGGGLRKSGIPDLIKSGASDQEVAAKIAGSFNSKQAALANRRKHEAALYMGSKAADFFASVDTNQLK
;
A
#
# COMPACT_ATOMS: atom_id res chain seq x y z
N MET A 1 40.44 32.19 -2.84
CA MET A 1 39.28 32.15 -1.93
C MET A 1 38.03 32.13 -2.80
N LEU A 2 37.22 31.08 -2.71
CA LEU A 2 35.91 31.04 -3.36
C LEU A 2 34.97 31.99 -2.60
N PRO A 3 34.04 32.69 -3.27
CA PRO A 3 33.13 33.63 -2.62
C PRO A 3 32.25 32.95 -1.55
N ASP A 4 32.00 33.63 -0.43
CA ASP A 4 31.27 33.15 0.77
C ASP A 4 29.84 32.58 0.53
N ASN A 5 29.34 32.62 -0.71
CA ASN A 5 28.06 32.06 -1.12
C ASN A 5 28.18 30.69 -1.83
N THR A 6 29.37 30.09 -1.87
CA THR A 6 29.55 28.73 -2.40
C THR A 6 30.07 27.73 -1.35
N ASP A 7 30.03 28.08 -0.06
CA ASP A 7 30.29 27.13 1.01
C ASP A 7 29.18 26.05 1.02
N PRO A 8 29.51 24.79 0.69
CA PRO A 8 28.52 23.71 0.60
C PRO A 8 27.75 23.51 1.90
N ALA A 9 28.39 23.73 3.06
CA ALA A 9 27.74 23.56 4.36
C ALA A 9 26.67 24.62 4.62
N LYS A 10 26.90 25.84 4.14
CA LYS A 10 25.95 26.95 4.27
C LYS A 10 24.77 26.80 3.33
N LEU A 11 25.02 26.38 2.08
CA LEU A 11 23.98 26.05 1.11
C LEU A 11 23.11 24.86 1.57
N GLU A 12 23.71 23.84 2.17
CA GLU A 12 23.01 22.71 2.76
C GLU A 12 22.11 23.16 3.93
N SER A 13 22.65 24.00 4.83
CA SER A 13 21.89 24.53 5.97
C SER A 13 20.69 25.39 5.55
N GLU A 14 20.84 26.24 4.54
CA GLU A 14 19.76 27.10 4.02
C GLU A 14 18.68 26.29 3.31
N ALA A 15 19.06 25.26 2.55
CA ALA A 15 18.13 24.34 1.90
C ALA A 15 17.32 23.53 2.94
N ILE A 16 17.97 23.06 4.00
CA ILE A 16 17.33 22.36 5.11
C ILE A 16 16.31 23.26 5.82
N GLN A 17 16.69 24.50 6.13
CA GLN A 17 15.80 25.45 6.80
C GLN A 17 14.57 25.79 5.94
N THR A 18 14.75 25.88 4.62
CA THR A 18 13.65 26.11 3.67
C THR A 18 12.63 24.97 3.68
N GLU A 19 13.10 23.72 3.75
CA GLU A 19 12.23 22.54 3.81
C GLU A 19 11.48 22.45 5.15
N ILE A 20 12.15 22.75 6.27
CA ILE A 20 11.51 22.83 7.60
C ILE A 20 10.37 23.85 7.58
N ASN A 21 10.64 25.04 7.04
CA ASN A 21 9.64 26.11 6.96
C ASN A 21 8.45 25.70 6.08
N ARG A 22 8.70 24.98 4.97
CA ARG A 22 7.65 24.44 4.09
C ARG A 22 6.75 23.44 4.83
N LEU A 23 7.34 22.47 5.51
CA LEU A 23 6.63 21.40 6.26
C LEU A 23 5.84 21.94 7.46
N TYR A 24 6.38 22.98 8.11
CA TYR A 24 5.69 23.68 9.18
C TYR A 24 4.49 24.47 8.64
N THR A 25 4.65 25.17 7.52
CA THR A 25 3.58 25.96 6.89
C THR A 25 2.47 25.09 6.31
N SER A 26 2.79 23.88 5.82
CA SER A 26 1.80 22.91 5.33
C SER A 26 1.03 22.20 6.45
N GLY A 27 1.45 22.36 7.72
CA GLY A 27 0.86 21.68 8.87
C GLY A 27 1.22 20.19 8.99
N GLU A 28 2.15 19.71 8.16
CA GLU A 28 2.68 18.34 8.16
C GLU A 28 3.68 18.12 9.31
N LEU A 29 4.29 19.20 9.81
CA LEU A 29 5.13 19.20 11.00
C LEU A 29 4.33 19.73 12.21
N ARG A 30 3.63 18.85 12.94
CA ARG A 30 3.00 19.22 14.23
C ARG A 30 3.98 19.01 15.38
N LEU A 31 4.72 20.05 15.74
CA LEU A 31 5.50 20.08 16.98
C LEU A 31 4.55 20.26 18.17
N GLN A 32 4.24 19.18 18.91
CA GLN A 32 4.04 19.36 20.34
C GLN A 32 5.42 19.67 20.93
N SER A 33 5.65 20.92 21.29
CA SER A 33 6.89 21.36 21.92
C SER A 33 7.08 20.64 23.26
N THR A 34 7.82 19.54 23.29
CA THR A 34 8.39 18.95 24.52
C THR A 34 9.60 19.75 25.00
N LEU A 35 9.45 21.08 25.08
CA LEU A 35 10.38 21.99 25.75
C LEU A 35 9.60 23.11 26.45
N GLY A 36 8.75 22.74 27.41
CA GLY A 36 8.46 23.54 28.61
C GLY A 36 7.84 24.94 28.51
N THR A 37 7.59 25.52 27.33
CA THR A 37 6.91 26.81 27.22
C THR A 37 5.41 26.62 27.03
N PRO A 38 4.55 27.11 27.94
CA PRO A 38 3.11 27.03 27.75
C PRO A 38 2.71 27.85 26.52
N ALA A 39 1.83 27.27 25.70
CA ALA A 39 1.19 27.99 24.60
C ALA A 39 0.49 29.26 25.12
N HIS A 40 0.47 30.33 24.32
CA HIS A 40 -0.35 31.50 24.63
C HIS A 40 -1.81 31.07 24.78
N GLN A 41 -2.52 31.63 25.76
CA GLN A 41 -3.93 31.32 26.05
C GLN A 41 -4.90 31.61 24.89
N ASP A 42 -4.44 32.26 23.82
CA ASP A 42 -5.24 32.58 22.63
C ASP A 42 -5.03 31.61 21.45
N GLY A 43 -4.32 30.48 21.67
CA GLY A 43 -4.19 29.40 20.68
C GLY A 43 -3.27 29.72 19.49
N ARG A 44 -2.54 30.84 19.53
CA ARG A 44 -1.52 31.15 18.53
C ARG A 44 -0.24 30.37 18.83
N PRO A 45 0.45 29.83 17.81
CA PRO A 45 1.78 29.29 18.01
C PRO A 45 2.72 30.42 18.51
N PRO A 46 3.70 30.12 19.39
CA PRO A 46 4.65 31.13 19.84
C PRO A 46 5.39 31.72 18.62
N ALA A 47 5.64 33.02 18.66
CA ALA A 47 6.41 33.69 17.61
C ALA A 47 7.78 33.03 17.45
N PRO A 48 8.31 32.89 16.22
CA PRO A 48 9.69 32.42 16.02
C PRO A 48 10.62 33.36 16.77
N ILE A 49 11.42 32.84 17.70
CA ILE A 49 12.37 33.66 18.46
C ILE A 49 13.48 34.10 17.51
N PRO A 50 13.67 35.40 17.23
CA PRO A 50 14.71 35.86 16.33
C PRO A 50 16.10 35.52 16.89
N GLY A 51 16.92 34.81 16.12
CA GLY A 51 18.29 34.45 16.52
C GLY A 51 18.43 33.17 17.33
N VAL A 52 17.35 32.44 17.60
CA VAL A 52 17.46 31.09 18.15
C VAL A 52 17.67 30.12 16.99
N ASN A 53 18.92 29.67 16.81
CA ASN A 53 19.18 28.36 16.23
C ASN A 53 18.41 27.36 17.09
N GLN A 54 17.20 27.01 16.67
CA GLN A 54 16.48 25.89 17.24
C GLN A 54 17.40 24.70 17.00
N ASN A 55 18.03 24.21 18.07
CA ASN A 55 18.85 23.01 18.07
C ASN A 55 17.94 21.82 17.77
N TRP A 56 17.49 21.74 16.53
CA TRP A 56 17.25 20.48 15.88
C TRP A 56 18.54 19.73 16.04
N ASP A 57 18.50 18.69 16.88
CA ASP A 57 19.51 17.66 16.81
C ASP A 57 19.46 17.16 15.36
N LEU A 58 20.47 17.55 14.58
CA LEU A 58 20.54 17.25 13.16
C LEU A 58 20.52 15.75 12.92
N ASP A 59 20.92 14.92 13.89
CA ASP A 59 20.85 13.47 13.78
C ASP A 59 19.44 12.94 14.10
N MET A 60 18.68 13.56 15.02
CA MET A 60 17.25 13.28 15.17
C MET A 60 16.41 13.79 14.01
N PHE A 61 16.73 14.98 13.47
CA PHE A 61 16.06 15.54 12.31
C PHE A 61 16.43 14.77 11.04
N ARG A 62 17.70 14.37 10.87
CA ARG A 62 18.11 13.44 9.82
C ARG A 62 17.55 12.05 10.07
N GLY A 63 17.32 11.62 11.30
CA GLY A 63 16.62 10.36 11.62
C GLY A 63 15.12 10.43 11.31
N PHE A 64 14.50 11.58 11.52
CA PHE A 64 13.12 11.89 11.10
C PHE A 64 13.03 11.98 9.57
N LEU A 65 13.96 12.68 8.91
CA LEU A 65 14.09 12.73 7.45
C LEU A 65 14.55 11.41 6.83
N GLN A 66 15.31 10.55 7.50
CA GLN A 66 15.64 9.20 7.01
C GLN A 66 14.45 8.26 7.15
N LYS A 67 13.58 8.52 8.12
CA LYS A 67 12.27 7.87 8.23
C LYS A 67 11.23 8.46 7.26
N GLU A 68 11.43 9.67 6.74
CA GLU A 68 10.44 10.40 5.94
C GLU A 68 10.90 10.98 4.56
N ARG A 69 12.16 10.87 4.09
CA ARG A 69 12.62 11.35 2.77
C ARG A 69 13.86 10.66 2.15
N ALA A 70 13.81 10.64 0.81
CA ALA A 70 14.61 9.95 -0.20
C ALA A 70 16.14 10.07 -0.19
N VAL A 71 16.80 8.97 -0.54
CA VAL A 71 18.06 8.96 -1.31
C VAL A 71 17.98 7.83 -2.36
N SER A 72 18.21 8.14 -3.65
CA SER A 72 18.25 7.20 -4.81
C SER A 72 19.71 6.93 -5.26
N PRO A 73 20.07 5.88 -6.06
CA PRO A 73 19.28 5.12 -7.08
C PRO A 73 19.37 3.55 -6.93
N GLN A 74 18.73 2.64 -7.70
CA GLN A 74 18.47 2.49 -9.15
C GLN A 74 17.20 1.65 -9.47
N PHE A 75 16.35 2.11 -10.41
CA PHE A 75 15.79 1.41 -11.60
C PHE A 75 14.94 2.41 -12.41
N LEU A 76 15.03 2.38 -13.73
CA LEU A 76 14.33 3.30 -14.64
C LEU A 76 12.82 3.02 -14.68
N GLY A 77 12.02 4.02 -14.29
CA GLY A 77 10.59 4.10 -14.61
C GLY A 77 9.58 3.94 -13.46
N SER A 78 10.01 3.70 -12.22
CA SER A 78 9.10 3.68 -11.06
C SER A 78 9.69 4.49 -9.90
N ASN A 79 8.94 5.48 -9.39
CA ASN A 79 9.35 6.38 -8.31
C ASN A 79 9.22 5.67 -6.93
N PRO A 80 10.31 5.26 -6.24
CA PRO A 80 10.23 4.33 -5.10
C PRO A 80 10.23 4.98 -3.70
N VAL A 81 10.26 6.31 -3.57
CA VAL A 81 10.57 6.97 -2.29
C VAL A 81 9.40 7.00 -1.31
N GLY A 82 8.17 7.21 -1.76
CA GLY A 82 6.96 7.02 -0.94
C GLY A 82 6.57 5.53 -0.81
N TYR A 83 7.33 4.65 -1.47
CA TYR A 83 6.90 3.28 -1.66
C TYR A 83 7.12 2.41 -0.42
N GLN A 84 8.07 2.72 0.47
CA GLN A 84 8.25 1.89 1.67
C GLN A 84 7.06 1.99 2.62
N ASN A 85 6.51 3.19 2.81
CA ASN A 85 5.32 3.41 3.63
C ASN A 85 4.06 2.85 2.95
N VAL A 86 3.90 3.08 1.64
CA VAL A 86 2.82 2.47 0.85
C VAL A 86 2.88 0.95 0.88
N LEU A 87 4.08 0.37 0.67
CA LEU A 87 4.31 -1.06 0.67
C LEU A 87 4.07 -1.66 2.06
N ALA A 88 4.56 -1.04 3.12
CA ALA A 88 4.31 -1.51 4.49
C ALA A 88 2.81 -1.50 4.82
N GLN A 89 2.10 -0.42 4.50
CA GLN A 89 0.66 -0.31 4.72
C GLN A 89 -0.14 -1.30 3.84
N ALA A 90 0.24 -1.46 2.57
CA ALA A 90 -0.37 -2.44 1.68
C ALA A 90 -0.10 -3.88 2.15
N LYS A 91 1.13 -4.19 2.57
CA LYS A 91 1.48 -5.51 3.15
C LYS A 91 0.62 -5.83 4.35
N ASP A 92 0.41 -4.87 5.25
CA ASP A 92 -0.38 -5.06 6.47
C ASP A 92 -1.85 -5.37 6.14
N VAL A 93 -2.49 -4.52 5.32
CA VAL A 93 -3.89 -4.71 4.95
C VAL A 93 -4.11 -5.97 4.10
N ILE A 94 -3.23 -6.25 3.12
CA ILE A 94 -3.33 -7.45 2.29
C ILE A 94 -3.05 -8.69 3.13
N GLY A 95 -1.99 -8.68 3.95
CA GLY A 95 -1.61 -9.82 4.79
C GLY A 95 -2.69 -10.18 5.80
N GLY A 96 -3.30 -9.18 6.44
CA GLY A 96 -4.40 -9.37 7.38
C GLY A 96 -5.70 -9.86 6.72
N ALA A 97 -5.94 -9.49 5.45
CA ALA A 97 -7.15 -9.89 4.73
C ALA A 97 -7.04 -11.27 4.06
N GLU A 98 -5.89 -11.62 3.48
CA GLU A 98 -5.72 -12.85 2.71
C GLU A 98 -5.31 -14.05 3.59
N GLY A 99 -4.51 -13.80 4.64
CA GLY A 99 -3.80 -14.86 5.36
C GLY A 99 -2.70 -15.50 4.50
N PHE A 100 -1.92 -16.41 5.09
CA PHE A 100 -0.85 -17.12 4.39
C PHE A 100 -1.18 -18.61 4.28
N SER A 101 -1.12 -19.14 3.06
CA SER A 101 -1.15 -20.58 2.78
C SER A 101 0.16 -21.00 2.10
N ASP A 102 0.92 -21.90 2.73
CA ASP A 102 2.15 -22.43 2.16
C ASP A 102 1.87 -23.26 0.90
N LYS A 103 0.76 -23.98 0.86
CA LYS A 103 0.33 -24.80 -0.29
C LYS A 103 -0.69 -24.09 -1.17
N PRO A 104 -0.71 -24.40 -2.49
CA PRO A 104 -1.78 -23.94 -3.35
C PRO A 104 -3.12 -24.54 -2.92
N TYR A 105 -4.16 -23.71 -3.03
CA TYR A 105 -5.51 -24.04 -2.64
C TYR A 105 -6.51 -23.56 -3.69
N HIS A 106 -7.61 -24.31 -3.78
CA HIS A 106 -8.76 -24.01 -4.61
C HIS A 106 -9.59 -22.86 -4.03
N GLY A 107 -9.99 -21.91 -4.86
CA GLY A 107 -10.86 -20.79 -4.51
C GLY A 107 -12.20 -21.27 -3.94
N ILE A 108 -12.90 -20.39 -3.22
CA ILE A 108 -14.13 -20.75 -2.49
C ILE A 108 -15.25 -21.28 -3.41
N TYR A 109 -15.22 -20.92 -4.70
CA TYR A 109 -16.20 -21.34 -5.71
C TYR A 109 -15.70 -22.48 -6.61
N SER A 110 -14.49 -22.99 -6.38
CA SER A 110 -13.95 -24.12 -7.12
C SER A 110 -14.79 -25.38 -6.91
N LYS A 111 -15.01 -26.13 -7.99
CA LYS A 111 -15.65 -27.46 -7.94
C LYS A 111 -14.74 -28.54 -7.36
N LEU A 112 -13.42 -28.31 -7.39
CA LEU A 112 -12.42 -29.24 -6.86
C LEU A 112 -12.13 -28.98 -5.36
N ARG A 113 -12.58 -27.85 -4.82
CA ARG A 113 -12.50 -27.57 -3.38
C ARG A 113 -13.36 -28.56 -2.57
N ARG A 114 -12.76 -29.17 -1.56
CA ARG A 114 -13.43 -30.12 -0.65
C ARG A 114 -13.79 -29.45 0.67
N LYS A 115 -14.82 -29.97 1.34
CA LYS A 115 -15.19 -29.49 2.68
C LYS A 115 -14.07 -29.83 3.67
N GLY A 116 -13.48 -28.79 4.28
CA GLY A 116 -12.39 -28.93 5.25
C GLY A 116 -11.00 -29.13 4.66
N ASP A 117 -10.88 -29.23 3.33
CA ASP A 117 -9.60 -29.38 2.62
C ASP A 117 -9.64 -28.56 1.33
N ALA A 118 -8.99 -27.39 1.37
CA ALA A 118 -8.92 -26.49 0.23
C ALA A 118 -7.72 -26.79 -0.68
N ASN A 119 -6.79 -27.66 -0.28
CA ASN A 119 -5.52 -27.78 -0.96
C ASN A 119 -5.63 -28.51 -2.30
N VAL A 120 -4.82 -28.06 -3.25
CA VAL A 120 -4.64 -28.68 -4.55
C VAL A 120 -3.93 -30.03 -4.39
N ARG A 121 -4.36 -31.03 -5.17
CA ARG A 121 -3.68 -32.33 -5.30
C ARG A 121 -3.02 -32.48 -6.67
N PRO A 122 -2.09 -33.44 -6.82
CA PRO A 122 -1.42 -33.67 -8.09
C PRO A 122 -2.41 -33.87 -9.25
N GLY A 123 -2.22 -33.10 -10.31
CA GLY A 123 -3.04 -33.15 -11.53
C GLY A 123 -4.38 -32.40 -11.45
N GLU A 124 -4.75 -31.81 -10.31
CA GLU A 124 -5.97 -31.00 -10.18
C GLU A 124 -5.78 -29.61 -10.81
N PHE A 125 -4.62 -28.98 -10.63
CA PHE A 125 -4.29 -27.73 -11.31
C PHE A 125 -3.65 -28.00 -12.67
N LYS A 126 -4.14 -27.31 -13.71
CA LYS A 126 -3.58 -27.34 -15.06
C LYS A 126 -3.28 -25.91 -15.49
N GLU A 127 -2.01 -25.62 -15.74
CA GLU A 127 -1.57 -24.32 -16.25
C GLU A 127 -2.32 -23.97 -17.55
N GLY A 128 -2.89 -22.77 -17.62
CA GLY A 128 -3.69 -22.33 -18.77
C GLY A 128 -5.01 -23.09 -18.97
N GLY A 129 -5.40 -23.96 -18.04
CA GLY A 129 -6.67 -24.69 -18.06
C GLY A 129 -7.85 -23.79 -17.67
N GLU A 130 -9.02 -24.08 -18.23
CA GLU A 130 -10.22 -23.28 -17.98
C GLU A 130 -10.81 -23.53 -16.57
N ASN A 131 -11.11 -22.42 -15.88
CA ASN A 131 -12.17 -22.23 -14.87
C ASN A 131 -11.92 -22.67 -13.42
N ASP A 132 -10.76 -23.16 -13.03
CA ASP A 132 -10.47 -23.34 -11.60
C ASP A 132 -9.57 -22.23 -11.05
N GLU A 133 -10.01 -21.56 -10.01
CA GLU A 133 -9.26 -20.50 -9.33
C GLU A 133 -8.32 -21.17 -8.32
N VAL A 134 -7.02 -21.22 -8.61
CA VAL A 134 -6.03 -21.75 -7.69
C VAL A 134 -5.13 -20.62 -7.22
N SER A 135 -5.01 -20.48 -5.91
CA SER A 135 -4.18 -19.44 -5.29
C SER A 135 -3.16 -20.04 -4.33
N ILE A 136 -2.09 -19.30 -4.02
CA ILE A 136 -1.04 -19.69 -3.06
C ILE A 136 -0.53 -18.48 -2.28
N ALA A 137 0.15 -18.72 -1.16
CA ALA A 137 0.72 -17.70 -0.28
C ALA A 137 -0.36 -16.72 0.20
N TYR A 138 -0.23 -15.45 -0.12
CA TYR A 138 -1.17 -14.39 0.23
C TYR A 138 -2.23 -14.17 -0.85
N GLY A 139 -2.71 -15.24 -1.49
CA GLY A 139 -3.74 -15.15 -2.52
C GLY A 139 -3.24 -14.91 -3.95
N TRP A 140 -1.97 -15.20 -4.25
CA TRP A 140 -1.47 -15.14 -5.62
C TRP A 140 -2.18 -16.17 -6.50
N ASN A 141 -2.95 -15.72 -7.49
CA ASN A 141 -3.78 -16.56 -8.34
C ASN A 141 -2.96 -17.18 -9.49
N LEU A 142 -2.59 -18.45 -9.37
CA LEU A 142 -1.82 -19.19 -10.37
C LEU A 142 -2.56 -19.31 -11.71
N SER A 143 -3.89 -19.35 -11.69
CA SER A 143 -4.72 -19.47 -12.89
C SER A 143 -4.80 -18.17 -13.68
N ALA A 144 -4.79 -17.03 -12.99
CA ALA A 144 -4.84 -15.70 -13.61
C ALA A 144 -3.46 -15.20 -14.08
N HIS A 145 -2.38 -15.81 -13.59
CA HIS A 145 -1.00 -15.45 -13.87
C HIS A 145 -0.27 -16.59 -14.59
N PRO A 146 -0.44 -16.77 -15.92
CA PRO A 146 0.24 -17.83 -16.68
C PRO A 146 1.77 -17.72 -16.63
N GLU A 147 2.31 -16.55 -16.30
CA GLU A 147 3.73 -16.30 -16.05
C GLU A 147 4.23 -16.84 -14.69
N SER A 148 3.36 -17.36 -13.82
CA SER A 148 3.74 -17.79 -12.46
C SER A 148 4.91 -18.78 -12.46
N ARG A 149 4.98 -19.68 -13.45
CA ARG A 149 6.08 -20.65 -13.55
C ARG A 149 7.41 -19.96 -13.78
N SER A 150 7.51 -19.07 -14.78
CA SER A 150 8.76 -18.35 -15.05
C SER A 150 9.11 -17.39 -13.91
N LEU A 151 8.10 -16.78 -13.28
CA LEU A 151 8.28 -15.94 -12.10
C LEU A 151 8.89 -16.74 -10.93
N PHE A 152 8.36 -17.92 -10.60
CA PHE A 152 8.86 -18.69 -9.46
C PHE A 152 10.30 -19.18 -9.68
N LYS A 153 10.62 -19.60 -10.91
CA LYS A 153 12.01 -19.97 -11.29
C LYS A 153 12.97 -18.80 -11.09
N SER A 154 12.61 -17.63 -11.61
CA SER A 154 13.48 -16.44 -11.55
C SER A 154 13.59 -15.85 -10.14
N MET A 155 12.49 -15.79 -9.40
CA MET A 155 12.43 -15.13 -8.10
C MET A 155 12.96 -16.02 -6.97
N PHE A 156 12.76 -17.33 -7.07
CA PHE A 156 13.13 -18.29 -6.01
C PHE A 156 14.26 -19.24 -6.40
N GLY A 157 14.75 -19.19 -7.64
CA GLY A 157 15.76 -20.13 -8.14
C GLY A 157 15.26 -21.58 -8.25
N MET A 158 13.95 -21.78 -8.39
CA MET A 158 13.36 -23.12 -8.50
C MET A 158 13.65 -23.78 -9.86
N SER A 159 13.83 -25.10 -9.86
CA SER A 159 13.81 -25.90 -11.09
C SER A 159 12.38 -26.09 -11.63
N ASP A 160 12.23 -26.64 -12.84
CA ASP A 160 10.90 -26.94 -13.38
C ASP A 160 10.17 -28.02 -12.58
N GLU A 161 10.90 -28.99 -12.04
CA GLU A 161 10.38 -30.03 -11.16
C GLU A 161 9.87 -29.43 -9.83
N ASP A 162 10.64 -28.50 -9.26
CA ASP A 162 10.26 -27.80 -8.03
C ASP A 162 8.99 -26.97 -8.21
N VAL A 163 8.89 -26.19 -9.29
CA VAL A 163 7.67 -25.43 -9.60
C VAL A 163 6.48 -26.36 -9.82
N THR A 164 6.69 -27.46 -10.54
CA THR A 164 5.64 -28.46 -10.77
C THR A 164 5.17 -29.11 -9.47
N SER A 165 6.09 -29.38 -8.54
CA SER A 165 5.78 -29.90 -7.21
C SER A 165 4.96 -28.91 -6.38
N VAL A 166 5.30 -27.61 -6.46
CA VAL A 166 4.50 -26.54 -5.84
C VAL A 166 3.10 -26.51 -6.43
N PHE A 167 2.97 -26.42 -7.75
CA PHE A 167 1.69 -26.28 -8.45
C PHE A 167 0.76 -27.50 -8.22
N ASN A 168 1.33 -28.68 -7.99
CA ASN A 168 0.60 -29.90 -7.64
C ASN A 168 0.30 -30.07 -6.14
N GLY A 169 0.63 -29.07 -5.31
CA GLY A 169 0.41 -29.10 -3.86
C GLY A 169 1.28 -30.11 -3.10
N GLN A 170 2.30 -30.66 -3.76
CA GLN A 170 3.24 -31.62 -3.16
C GLN A 170 4.29 -30.89 -2.31
N ARG A 171 4.65 -29.66 -2.70
CA ARG A 171 5.54 -28.76 -1.98
C ARG A 171 4.82 -27.44 -1.70
N GLY A 172 5.11 -26.84 -0.54
CA GLY A 172 4.69 -25.47 -0.22
C GLY A 172 5.78 -24.45 -0.49
N LEU A 173 5.39 -23.18 -0.60
CA LEU A 173 6.31 -22.04 -0.51
C LEU A 173 6.66 -21.79 0.95
N THR A 174 7.88 -21.31 1.21
CA THR A 174 8.21 -20.77 2.53
C THR A 174 7.49 -19.42 2.73
N ARG A 175 7.44 -18.96 3.98
CA ARG A 175 6.85 -17.64 4.29
C ARG A 175 7.62 -16.52 3.60
N GLU A 176 8.94 -16.61 3.54
CA GLU A 176 9.81 -15.64 2.88
C GLU A 176 9.53 -15.59 1.37
N GLN A 177 9.34 -16.74 0.73
CA GLN A 177 8.94 -16.83 -0.68
C GLN A 177 7.54 -16.22 -0.90
N GLY A 178 6.61 -16.50 0.01
CA GLY A 178 5.29 -15.87 -0.02
C GLY A 178 5.35 -14.35 0.15
N ASP A 179 6.21 -13.84 1.03
CA ASP A 179 6.42 -12.42 1.23
C ASP A 179 7.00 -11.74 -0.01
N GLN A 180 8.00 -12.36 -0.66
CA GLN A 180 8.53 -11.89 -1.94
C GLN A 180 7.45 -11.85 -3.03
N LEU A 181 6.58 -12.86 -3.09
CA LEU A 181 5.48 -12.91 -4.05
C LEU A 181 4.43 -11.83 -3.78
N ARG A 182 4.11 -11.58 -2.50
CA ARG A 182 3.23 -10.48 -2.10
C ARG A 182 3.80 -9.12 -2.50
N ASP A 183 5.10 -8.91 -2.29
CA ASP A 183 5.78 -7.67 -2.67
C ASP A 183 5.74 -7.46 -4.17
N HIS A 184 6.03 -8.50 -4.95
CA HIS A 184 5.91 -8.48 -6.41
C HIS A 184 4.49 -8.09 -6.86
N ALA A 185 3.47 -8.71 -6.27
CA ALA A 185 2.08 -8.42 -6.57
C ALA A 185 1.69 -6.98 -6.24
N ILE A 186 2.08 -6.48 -5.06
CA ILE A 186 1.86 -5.07 -4.66
C ILE A 186 2.48 -4.11 -5.69
N MET A 187 3.70 -4.39 -6.15
CA MET A 187 4.38 -3.59 -7.18
C MET A 187 3.61 -3.61 -8.51
N SER A 188 3.12 -4.78 -8.91
CA SER A 188 2.30 -4.93 -10.12
C SER A 188 1.00 -4.11 -10.02
N PHE A 189 0.28 -4.23 -8.91
CA PHE A 189 -0.96 -3.48 -8.70
C PHE A 189 -0.76 -1.98 -8.51
N ASN A 190 0.38 -1.54 -7.99
CA ASN A 190 0.69 -0.11 -8.00
C ASN A 190 0.84 0.44 -9.42
N LYS A 191 1.46 -0.31 -10.34
CA LYS A 191 1.52 0.10 -11.76
C LYS A 191 0.12 0.22 -12.36
N ASP A 192 -0.80 -0.65 -11.96
CA ASP A 192 -2.20 -0.53 -12.35
C ASP A 192 -2.85 0.73 -11.79
N VAL A 193 -2.60 1.08 -10.53
CA VAL A 193 -3.08 2.34 -9.93
C VAL A 193 -2.53 3.55 -10.69
N ASP A 194 -1.23 3.59 -10.98
CA ASP A 194 -0.60 4.68 -11.74
C ASP A 194 -1.17 4.83 -13.15
N ARG A 195 -1.45 3.70 -13.81
CA ARG A 195 -2.09 3.69 -15.14
C ARG A 195 -3.53 4.18 -15.11
N LEU A 196 -4.27 3.91 -14.03
CA LEU A 196 -5.66 4.33 -13.88
C LEU A 196 -5.82 5.79 -13.43
N LEU A 197 -4.81 6.31 -12.72
CA LEU A 197 -4.80 7.64 -12.12
C LEU A 197 -3.55 8.45 -12.55
N PRO A 198 -3.31 8.62 -13.86
CA PRO A 198 -2.11 9.29 -14.33
C PRO A 198 -2.09 10.75 -13.86
N GLY A 199 -0.98 11.15 -13.22
CA GLY A 199 -0.78 12.52 -12.73
C GLY A 199 -1.57 12.90 -11.47
N VAL A 200 -2.39 11.99 -10.92
CA VAL A 200 -3.08 12.23 -9.66
C VAL A 200 -2.11 12.03 -8.50
N GLN A 201 -2.00 13.05 -7.65
CA GLN A 201 -1.20 12.96 -6.42
C GLN A 201 -2.03 12.29 -5.32
N LEU A 202 -1.64 11.07 -4.97
CA LEU A 202 -2.24 10.31 -3.87
C LEU A 202 -1.31 10.33 -2.67
N ARG A 203 -1.89 10.47 -1.47
CA ARG A 203 -1.17 10.19 -0.22
C ARG A 203 -0.92 8.70 -0.07
N ASP A 204 0.07 8.33 0.74
CA ASP A 204 0.49 6.94 0.89
C ASP A 204 -0.65 6.00 1.31
N HIS A 205 -1.45 6.43 2.29
CA HIS A 205 -2.58 5.64 2.78
C HIS A 205 -3.70 5.48 1.73
N GLN A 206 -3.93 6.51 0.91
CA GLN A 206 -4.88 6.42 -0.22
C GLN A 206 -4.39 5.44 -1.27
N ARG A 207 -3.11 5.53 -1.63
CA ARG A 207 -2.48 4.64 -2.60
C ARG A 207 -2.46 3.19 -2.10
N ALA A 208 -2.09 2.96 -0.84
CA ALA A 208 -2.09 1.63 -0.22
C ALA A 208 -3.49 1.01 -0.20
N ALA A 209 -4.53 1.80 0.09
CA ALA A 209 -5.92 1.34 -0.01
C ALA A 209 -6.26 0.92 -1.46
N LEU A 210 -5.97 1.76 -2.46
CA LEU A 210 -6.24 1.42 -3.86
C LEU A 210 -5.46 0.20 -4.36
N ILE A 211 -4.22 0.02 -3.90
CA ILE A 211 -3.44 -1.20 -4.15
C ILE A 211 -4.12 -2.42 -3.52
N SER A 212 -4.57 -2.35 -2.26
CA SER A 212 -5.32 -3.45 -1.63
C SER A 212 -6.61 -3.79 -2.37
N LEU A 213 -7.33 -2.76 -2.85
CA LEU A 213 -8.51 -2.94 -3.70
C LEU A 213 -8.13 -3.67 -4.99
N ALA A 214 -7.14 -3.17 -5.72
CA ALA A 214 -6.67 -3.76 -6.97
C ALA A 214 -6.14 -5.19 -6.77
N TYR A 215 -5.48 -5.48 -5.64
CA TYR A 215 -5.05 -6.82 -5.27
C TYR A 215 -6.22 -7.78 -5.19
N ASN A 216 -7.32 -7.36 -4.57
CA ASN A 216 -8.50 -8.20 -4.39
C ASN A 216 -9.30 -8.43 -5.68
N MET A 217 -9.49 -7.39 -6.50
CA MET A 217 -10.42 -7.44 -7.64
C MET A 217 -9.75 -7.32 -9.02
N GLY A 218 -8.41 -7.26 -9.05
CA GLY A 218 -7.61 -6.94 -10.23
C GLY A 218 -7.70 -5.45 -10.63
N GLY A 219 -6.71 -4.96 -11.38
CA GLY A 219 -6.76 -3.60 -11.95
C GLY A 219 -7.96 -3.37 -12.88
N GLY A 220 -8.41 -4.41 -13.58
CA GLY A 220 -9.63 -4.38 -14.39
C GLY A 220 -10.91 -4.19 -13.55
N GLY A 221 -11.01 -4.85 -12.40
CA GLY A 221 -12.11 -4.66 -11.45
C GLY A 221 -12.08 -3.27 -10.83
N LEU A 222 -10.89 -2.79 -10.42
CA LEU A 222 -10.73 -1.44 -9.89
C LEU A 222 -11.20 -0.39 -10.89
N ARG A 223 -10.83 -0.52 -12.18
CA ARG A 223 -11.33 0.36 -13.24
C ARG A 223 -12.86 0.36 -13.32
N LYS A 224 -13.49 -0.82 -13.32
CA LYS A 224 -14.95 -0.97 -13.45
C LYS A 224 -15.72 -0.49 -12.22
N SER A 225 -15.07 -0.38 -11.07
CA SER A 225 -15.70 0.13 -9.84
C SER A 225 -16.15 1.59 -9.93
N GLY A 226 -15.59 2.36 -10.88
CA GLY A 226 -15.79 3.81 -11.00
C GLY A 226 -15.02 4.64 -9.97
N ILE A 227 -14.31 4.01 -9.02
CA ILE A 227 -13.48 4.71 -8.03
C ILE A 227 -12.41 5.57 -8.70
N PRO A 228 -11.65 5.09 -9.72
CA PRO A 228 -10.67 5.94 -10.37
C PRO A 228 -11.29 7.15 -11.07
N ASP A 229 -12.47 7.01 -11.65
CA ASP A 229 -13.17 8.11 -12.32
C ASP A 229 -13.64 9.18 -11.32
N LEU A 230 -14.13 8.73 -10.16
CA LEU A 230 -14.54 9.60 -9.05
C LEU A 230 -13.36 10.41 -8.49
N ILE A 231 -12.18 9.79 -8.36
CA ILE A 231 -10.95 10.50 -7.95
C ILE A 231 -10.54 11.53 -9.01
N LYS A 232 -10.54 11.15 -10.29
CA LYS A 232 -10.17 12.06 -11.39
C LYS A 232 -11.12 13.26 -11.52
N SER A 233 -12.39 13.10 -11.17
CA SER A 233 -13.36 14.22 -11.14
C SER A 233 -13.18 15.15 -9.95
N GLY A 234 -12.22 14.88 -9.04
CA GLY A 234 -11.96 15.72 -7.87
C GLY A 234 -13.00 15.56 -6.77
N ALA A 235 -13.66 14.40 -6.68
CA ALA A 235 -14.56 14.11 -5.56
C ALA A 235 -13.80 14.15 -4.22
N SER A 236 -14.52 14.43 -3.15
CA SER A 236 -13.94 14.46 -1.81
C SER A 236 -13.45 13.08 -1.36
N ASP A 237 -12.49 13.07 -0.42
CA ASP A 237 -12.00 11.82 0.17
C ASP A 237 -13.12 10.97 0.77
N GLN A 238 -14.12 11.62 1.38
CA GLN A 238 -15.28 10.98 1.98
C GLN A 238 -16.15 10.29 0.93
N GLU A 239 -16.40 10.92 -0.22
CA GLU A 239 -17.17 10.31 -1.31
C GLU A 239 -16.44 9.09 -1.89
N VAL A 240 -15.12 9.19 -2.05
CA VAL A 240 -14.29 8.07 -2.53
C VAL A 240 -14.27 6.93 -1.51
N ALA A 241 -14.10 7.24 -0.22
CA ALA A 241 -14.12 6.24 0.85
C ALA A 241 -15.48 5.57 0.99
N ALA A 242 -16.59 6.31 0.84
CA ALA A 242 -17.93 5.73 0.80
C ALA A 242 -18.10 4.78 -0.39
N LYS A 243 -17.58 5.16 -1.57
CA LYS A 243 -17.60 4.30 -2.76
C LYS A 243 -16.76 3.03 -2.55
N ILE A 244 -15.60 3.14 -1.92
CA ILE A 244 -14.78 1.98 -1.53
C ILE A 244 -15.55 1.09 -0.57
N ALA A 245 -16.10 1.64 0.52
CA ALA A 245 -16.81 0.89 1.54
C ALA A 245 -17.99 0.11 0.95
N GLY A 246 -18.71 0.68 -0.03
CA GLY A 246 -19.81 0.03 -0.75
C GLY A 246 -19.40 -0.79 -1.98
N SER A 247 -18.10 -0.98 -2.26
CA SER A 247 -17.63 -1.71 -3.45
C SER A 247 -17.64 -3.24 -3.28
N PHE A 248 -18.76 -3.78 -2.82
CA PHE A 248 -19.01 -5.22 -2.71
C PHE A 248 -20.48 -5.50 -3.06
N ASN A 249 -20.81 -6.75 -3.41
CA ASN A 249 -22.21 -7.15 -3.55
C ASN A 249 -22.67 -7.96 -2.32
N SER A 250 -23.98 -8.04 -2.09
CA SER A 250 -24.56 -8.73 -0.91
C SER A 250 -24.19 -10.21 -0.81
N LYS A 251 -23.88 -10.86 -1.94
CA LYS A 251 -23.38 -12.25 -1.98
C LYS A 251 -21.91 -12.37 -1.56
N GLN A 252 -21.21 -11.25 -1.43
CA GLN A 252 -19.83 -11.10 -0.97
C GLN A 252 -19.77 -10.40 0.40
N ALA A 253 -20.71 -10.69 1.31
CA ALA A 253 -20.72 -10.11 2.65
C ALA A 253 -19.37 -10.28 3.41
N ALA A 254 -18.62 -11.34 3.12
CA ALA A 254 -17.26 -11.54 3.64
C ALA A 254 -16.28 -10.41 3.25
N LEU A 255 -16.47 -9.78 2.08
CA LEU A 255 -15.66 -8.65 1.62
C LEU A 255 -16.06 -7.31 2.27
N ALA A 256 -17.25 -7.20 2.86
CA ALA A 256 -17.74 -5.95 3.43
C ALA A 256 -16.78 -5.39 4.50
N ASN A 257 -16.28 -6.26 5.38
CA ASN A 257 -15.30 -5.86 6.40
C ASN A 257 -13.99 -5.39 5.74
N ARG A 258 -13.49 -6.10 4.73
CA ARG A 258 -12.28 -5.69 4.00
C ARG A 258 -12.46 -4.32 3.33
N ARG A 259 -13.58 -4.10 2.64
CA ARG A 259 -13.89 -2.82 2.00
C ARG A 259 -13.96 -1.67 3.02
N LYS A 260 -14.52 -1.91 4.21
CA LYS A 260 -14.51 -0.93 5.31
C LYS A 260 -13.10 -0.61 5.80
N HIS A 261 -12.23 -1.61 5.96
CA HIS A 261 -10.83 -1.37 6.34
C HIS A 261 -10.07 -0.59 5.27
N GLU A 262 -10.29 -0.90 3.99
CA GLU A 262 -9.68 -0.15 2.88
C GLU A 262 -10.21 1.29 2.80
N ALA A 263 -11.50 1.52 3.07
CA ALA A 263 -12.05 2.86 3.18
C ALA A 263 -11.45 3.63 4.38
N ALA A 264 -11.28 2.97 5.52
CA ALA A 264 -10.62 3.53 6.69
C ALA A 264 -9.17 3.95 6.36
N LEU A 265 -8.42 3.05 5.71
CA LEU A 265 -7.07 3.31 5.25
C LEU A 265 -7.05 4.49 4.26
N TYR A 266 -7.99 4.55 3.31
CA TYR A 266 -8.10 5.67 2.37
C TYR A 266 -8.33 7.01 3.08
N MET A 267 -9.14 7.04 4.15
CA MET A 267 -9.38 8.24 4.96
C MET A 267 -8.22 8.63 5.88
N GLY A 268 -7.32 7.68 6.22
CA GLY A 268 -6.21 7.91 7.12
C GLY A 268 -6.69 8.36 8.52
N SER A 269 -6.12 9.45 9.04
CA SER A 269 -6.47 9.99 10.37
C SER A 269 -7.93 10.44 10.50
N LYS A 270 -8.65 10.65 9.40
CA LYS A 270 -10.07 11.05 9.38
C LYS A 270 -11.04 9.87 9.37
N ALA A 271 -10.55 8.64 9.51
CA ALA A 271 -11.39 7.44 9.43
C ALA A 271 -12.48 7.40 10.51
N ALA A 272 -12.16 7.80 11.75
CA ALA A 272 -13.11 7.80 12.86
C ALA A 272 -14.29 8.76 12.57
N ASP A 273 -13.99 9.99 12.15
CA ASP A 273 -15.00 10.99 11.80
C ASP A 273 -15.85 10.53 10.62
N PHE A 274 -15.22 9.91 9.61
CA PHE A 274 -15.92 9.32 8.48
C PHE A 274 -16.96 8.30 8.93
N PHE A 275 -16.58 7.27 9.69
CA PHE A 275 -17.53 6.24 10.13
C PHE A 275 -18.57 6.74 11.14
N ALA A 276 -18.30 7.84 11.86
CA ALA A 276 -19.30 8.50 12.69
C ALA A 276 -20.33 9.29 11.86
N SER A 277 -19.90 9.86 10.72
CA SER A 277 -20.74 10.67 9.82
C SER A 277 -21.57 9.86 8.83
N VAL A 278 -21.15 8.63 8.51
CA VAL A 278 -21.86 7.75 7.57
C VAL A 278 -22.83 6.90 8.36
N ASP A 279 -24.13 7.08 8.14
CA ASP A 279 -25.15 6.21 8.73
C ASP A 279 -24.89 4.76 8.27
N THR A 280 -24.52 3.90 9.22
CA THR A 280 -24.16 2.49 8.94
C THR A 280 -25.26 1.71 8.22
N ASN A 281 -26.50 2.21 8.20
CA ASN A 281 -27.60 1.64 7.40
C ASN A 281 -27.52 1.92 5.89
N GLN A 282 -26.78 2.94 5.44
CA GLN A 282 -26.60 3.26 4.02
C GLN A 282 -25.45 2.50 3.34
N LEU A 283 -24.64 1.75 4.11
CA LEU A 283 -23.56 0.89 3.61
C LEU A 283 -24.02 -0.56 3.36
N LYS A 284 -25.33 -0.81 3.24
CA LYS A 284 -25.94 -2.14 3.01
C LYS A 284 -26.10 -2.47 1.54
#